data_AF-A0A524CP54-F1
#
_entry.id   AF-A0A524CP54-F1
#
_cell.length_a   1.000
_cell.length_b   1.000
_cell.length_c   1.000
_cell.angle_alpha   90.00
_cell.angle_beta   90.00
_cell.angle_gamma   90.00
#
_symmetry.space_group_name_H-M   'P 1'
#
loop_
_entity.id
_entity.type
_entity.pdbx_description
1 polymer ?
#
loop_
_entity_poly.entity_id
_entity_poly.type
_entity_poly.pdbx_seq_one_letter_code
_entity_poly.pdbx_strand_id
1 'polypeptide(L)'
;MDRFWGQDGQPLLYEGERLIISADKVKIGGTSKGDSKLKSLNKGSLYVTNVRVIFISIVKKKADLISEKYDGLSIFYTDITNAERVGPGGRSLKIECQYKKHKLIKKTAARIYFKSIPSDIADEIINQHTKTLKDKIEETPSKKKEKPKKVKETYEEEPEEAEIPPDIRYMINELGQEEVELQCPKCGSLIKYKPGLKVCPICKKKVNFFSE
;
A
#
# COMPACT_ATOMS: atom_id res chain seq x y z
N MET A 1 -9.85 -13.53 -2.30
CA MET A 1 -10.59 -12.25 -2.47
C MET A 1 -10.51 -11.55 -1.15
N ASP A 2 -9.80 -10.43 -1.08
CA ASP A 2 -9.69 -9.65 0.15
C ASP A 2 -11.06 -9.04 0.47
N ARG A 3 -11.77 -9.64 1.43
CA ARG A 3 -13.02 -9.08 1.96
C ARG A 3 -12.65 -8.08 3.03
N PHE A 4 -13.13 -6.86 2.88
CA PHE A 4 -12.92 -5.79 3.87
C PHE A 4 -14.23 -5.41 4.57
N TRP A 5 -15.25 -6.28 4.51
CA TRP A 5 -16.54 -6.07 5.13
C TRP A 5 -17.04 -7.31 5.87
N GLY A 6 -17.69 -7.09 7.01
CA GLY A 6 -18.27 -8.09 7.88
C GLY A 6 -19.65 -8.53 7.41
N GLN A 7 -20.39 -9.19 8.31
CA GLN A 7 -21.63 -9.87 7.94
C GLN A 7 -22.74 -8.92 7.48
N ASP A 8 -22.76 -7.70 8.01
CA ASP A 8 -23.79 -6.70 7.70
C ASP A 8 -23.34 -5.64 6.68
N GLY A 9 -22.21 -5.86 6.01
CA GLY A 9 -21.61 -4.85 5.12
C GLY A 9 -20.92 -3.70 5.86
N GLN A 10 -20.62 -3.86 7.15
CA GLN A 10 -19.75 -2.96 7.92
C GLN A 10 -18.28 -3.25 7.62
N PRO A 11 -17.36 -2.28 7.72
CA PRO A 11 -15.94 -2.53 7.46
C PRO A 11 -15.32 -3.49 8.50
N LEU A 12 -14.46 -4.40 8.02
CA LEU A 12 -13.55 -5.16 8.90
C LEU A 12 -12.29 -4.33 9.14
N LEU A 13 -12.05 -3.97 10.39
CA LEU A 13 -10.92 -3.15 10.82
C LEU A 13 -9.73 -4.03 11.21
N TYR A 14 -8.52 -3.61 10.88
CA TYR A 14 -7.29 -4.23 11.39
C TYR A 14 -7.11 -3.95 12.88
N GLU A 15 -6.23 -4.72 13.53
CA GLU A 15 -5.85 -4.43 14.91
C GLU A 15 -5.27 -3.02 15.02
N GLY A 16 -5.79 -2.22 15.96
CA GLY A 16 -5.41 -0.81 16.13
C GLY A 16 -6.02 0.17 15.12
N GLU A 17 -6.73 -0.32 14.08
CA GLU A 17 -7.52 0.53 13.18
C GLU A 17 -8.82 0.95 13.86
N ARG A 18 -9.14 2.24 13.80
CA ARG A 18 -10.31 2.85 14.44
C ARG A 18 -11.11 3.64 13.40
N LEU A 19 -12.41 3.43 13.40
CA LEU A 19 -13.34 4.25 12.62
C LEU A 19 -13.37 5.67 13.22
N ILE A 20 -13.11 6.67 12.38
CA ILE A 20 -13.16 8.09 12.76
C ILE A 20 -14.54 8.64 12.45
N ILE A 21 -14.96 8.52 11.18
CA ILE A 21 -16.22 9.06 10.71
C ILE A 21 -16.72 8.26 9.50
N SER A 22 -18.04 8.25 9.27
CA SER A 22 -18.66 7.56 8.14
C SER A 22 -19.81 8.35 7.54
N ALA A 23 -20.05 8.15 6.25
CA ALA A 23 -21.19 8.72 5.55
C ALA A 23 -21.87 7.69 4.63
N ASP A 24 -23.20 7.63 4.76
CA ASP A 24 -24.03 6.83 3.87
C ASP A 24 -24.39 7.58 2.59
N LYS A 25 -24.92 6.82 1.63
CA LYS A 25 -25.48 7.34 0.38
C LYS A 25 -24.46 8.07 -0.50
N VAL A 26 -23.17 7.87 -0.25
CA VAL A 26 -22.07 8.37 -1.09
C VAL A 26 -22.09 7.65 -2.43
N LYS A 27 -21.95 8.41 -3.51
CA LYS A 27 -21.88 7.86 -4.87
C LYS A 27 -20.44 7.81 -5.34
N ILE A 28 -20.08 6.74 -6.03
CA ILE A 28 -18.80 6.68 -6.74
C ILE A 28 -19.04 7.06 -8.21
N GLY A 29 -18.31 8.07 -8.67
CA GLY A 29 -18.31 8.53 -10.05
C GLY A 29 -17.39 7.68 -10.92
N GLY A 30 -17.58 7.78 -12.24
CA GLY A 30 -16.78 7.03 -13.20
C GLY A 30 -15.27 7.25 -13.02
N THR A 31 -14.52 6.16 -13.09
CA THR A 31 -13.06 6.17 -12.98
C THR A 31 -12.46 6.39 -14.37
N SER A 32 -11.55 7.36 -14.50
CA SER A 32 -10.97 7.68 -15.82
C SER A 32 -9.94 6.66 -16.30
N LYS A 33 -9.33 5.93 -15.36
CA LYS A 33 -8.32 4.88 -15.59
C LYS A 33 -8.37 3.95 -14.38
N GLY A 34 -8.78 2.69 -14.54
CA GLY A 34 -8.62 1.69 -13.48
C GLY A 34 -9.86 0.85 -13.16
N ASP A 35 -9.58 -0.44 -13.05
CA ASP A 35 -10.38 -1.59 -12.57
C ASP A 35 -11.86 -1.65 -12.99
N SER A 36 -12.21 -2.68 -13.77
CA SER A 36 -13.59 -2.97 -14.14
C SER A 36 -14.50 -3.17 -12.92
N LYS A 37 -13.93 -3.57 -11.77
CA LYS A 37 -14.66 -3.67 -10.49
C LYS A 37 -15.26 -2.35 -10.01
N LEU A 38 -14.68 -1.20 -10.38
CA LEU A 38 -15.19 0.09 -9.93
C LEU A 38 -16.49 0.49 -10.68
N LYS A 39 -16.82 -0.17 -11.79
CA LYS A 39 -18.04 0.11 -12.58
C LYS A 39 -19.32 -0.44 -11.94
N SER A 40 -19.22 -1.52 -11.17
CA SER A 40 -20.38 -2.12 -10.47
C SER A 40 -20.71 -1.38 -9.16
N LEU A 41 -19.77 -0.60 -8.65
CA LEU A 41 -19.96 0.25 -7.49
C LEU A 41 -20.70 1.52 -7.93
N ASN A 42 -21.84 1.84 -7.30
CA ASN A 42 -22.65 3.01 -7.68
C ASN A 42 -22.92 3.91 -6.47
N LYS A 43 -23.50 3.33 -5.41
CA LYS A 43 -23.88 4.06 -4.20
C LYS A 43 -23.72 3.16 -2.98
N GLY A 44 -23.08 3.68 -1.95
CA GLY A 44 -22.72 2.91 -0.77
C GLY A 44 -22.43 3.80 0.43
N SER A 45 -21.72 3.21 1.39
CA SER A 45 -21.27 3.85 2.61
C SER A 45 -19.76 4.01 2.55
N LEU A 46 -19.30 5.20 2.92
CA LEU A 46 -17.90 5.59 2.97
C LEU A 46 -17.49 5.66 4.44
N TYR A 47 -16.38 5.01 4.78
CA TYR A 47 -15.83 4.93 6.12
C TYR A 47 -14.41 5.49 6.08
N VAL A 48 -14.11 6.36 7.04
CA VAL A 48 -12.82 7.00 7.21
C VAL A 48 -12.23 6.47 8.51
N THR A 49 -11.07 5.81 8.42
CA THR A 49 -10.36 5.27 9.59
C THR A 49 -9.08 6.07 9.81
N ASN A 50 -8.32 5.75 10.86
CA ASN A 50 -6.98 6.30 11.05
C ASN A 50 -5.93 5.75 10.07
N VAL A 51 -6.26 4.74 9.25
CA VAL A 51 -5.29 4.03 8.38
C VAL A 51 -5.69 4.10 6.90
N ARG A 52 -6.98 4.12 6.58
CA ARG A 52 -7.47 4.02 5.20
C ARG A 52 -8.88 4.59 5.03
N VAL A 53 -9.26 4.73 3.77
CA VAL A 53 -10.62 5.03 3.33
C VAL A 53 -11.25 3.75 2.77
N ILE A 54 -12.42 3.39 3.29
CA ILE A 54 -13.14 2.17 2.88
C ILE A 54 -14.49 2.58 2.29
N PHE A 55 -14.83 2.07 1.12
CA PHE A 55 -16.15 2.26 0.52
C PHE A 55 -16.80 0.92 0.24
N ILE A 56 -18.02 0.73 0.77
CA ILE A 56 -18.77 -0.51 0.65
C ILE A 56 -20.11 -0.21 -0.02
N SER A 57 -20.41 -0.92 -1.11
CA SER A 57 -21.63 -0.79 -1.90
C SER A 57 -22.37 -2.12 -1.94
N ILE A 58 -23.69 -2.05 -1.95
CA ILE A 58 -24.51 -3.22 -2.29
C ILE A 58 -24.48 -3.38 -3.80
N VAL A 59 -23.92 -4.49 -4.29
CA VAL A 59 -23.82 -4.80 -5.73
C VAL A 59 -24.87 -5.78 -6.20
N LYS A 60 -25.32 -6.72 -5.34
CA LYS A 60 -26.41 -7.66 -5.65
C LYS A 60 -27.42 -7.70 -4.50
N LYS A 61 -28.47 -6.88 -4.58
CA LYS A 61 -29.49 -6.79 -3.51
C LYS A 61 -30.17 -8.12 -3.14
N LYS A 62 -30.30 -9.02 -4.10
CA LYS A 62 -30.98 -10.32 -3.96
C LYS A 62 -30.05 -11.48 -3.61
N ALA A 63 -28.75 -11.24 -3.43
CA ALA A 63 -27.82 -12.32 -3.10
C ALA A 63 -27.96 -12.72 -1.63
N ASP A 64 -28.05 -14.02 -1.37
CA ASP A 64 -28.09 -14.59 -0.02
C ASP A 64 -26.70 -14.59 0.61
N LEU A 65 -25.67 -14.85 -0.19
CA LEU A 65 -24.28 -14.79 0.25
C LEU A 65 -23.84 -13.33 0.40
N ILE A 66 -23.40 -12.97 1.61
CA ILE A 66 -22.89 -11.64 1.95
C ILE A 66 -21.74 -11.22 1.03
N SER A 67 -20.88 -12.16 0.65
CA SER A 67 -19.76 -11.93 -0.25
C SER A 67 -20.14 -11.59 -1.68
N GLU A 68 -21.38 -11.88 -2.06
CA GLU A 68 -21.93 -11.51 -3.36
C GLU A 68 -22.82 -10.27 -3.27
N LYS A 69 -23.43 -10.05 -2.10
CA LYS A 69 -24.31 -8.92 -1.84
C LYS A 69 -23.55 -7.59 -1.80
N TYR A 70 -22.38 -7.58 -1.18
CA TYR A 70 -21.54 -6.40 -1.01
C TYR A 70 -20.25 -6.52 -1.82
N ASP A 71 -19.78 -5.37 -2.31
CA ASP A 71 -18.45 -5.19 -2.89
C ASP A 71 -17.95 -3.79 -2.54
N GLY A 72 -16.67 -3.54 -2.70
CA GLY A 72 -16.09 -2.29 -2.25
C GLY A 72 -14.64 -2.09 -2.61
N LEU A 73 -14.08 -1.04 -2.02
CA LEU A 73 -12.67 -0.67 -2.15
C LEU A 73 -12.13 -0.23 -0.80
N SER A 74 -10.83 -0.45 -0.61
CA SER A 74 -10.07 -0.07 0.57
C SER A 74 -8.80 0.61 0.08
N ILE A 75 -8.63 1.89 0.41
CA ILE A 75 -7.50 2.73 -0.05
C ILE A 75 -6.72 3.19 1.18
N PHE A 76 -5.50 2.69 1.36
CA PHE A 76 -4.61 3.17 2.41
C PHE A 76 -4.17 4.60 2.14
N TYR A 77 -4.03 5.42 3.20
CA TYR A 77 -3.51 6.79 3.05
C TYR A 77 -2.10 6.82 2.47
N THR A 78 -1.34 5.75 2.67
CA THR A 78 0.00 5.56 2.11
C THR A 78 0.03 5.37 0.60
N ASP A 79 -1.08 4.88 0.01
CA ASP A 79 -1.27 4.63 -1.42
C ASP A 79 -1.96 5.79 -2.14
N ILE A 80 -2.51 6.76 -1.40
CA ILE A 80 -3.07 7.99 -1.95
C ILE A 80 -1.92 8.89 -2.39
N THR A 81 -1.98 9.36 -3.63
CA THR A 81 -1.03 10.33 -4.19
C THR A 81 -1.57 11.76 -4.15
N ASN A 82 -2.89 11.91 -4.22
CA ASN A 82 -3.57 13.20 -4.09
C ASN A 82 -5.01 12.99 -3.60
N ALA A 83 -5.48 13.88 -2.73
CA ALA A 83 -6.87 13.96 -2.30
C ALA A 83 -7.30 15.43 -2.30
N GLU A 84 -8.30 15.76 -3.11
CA GLU A 84 -8.76 17.15 -3.26
C GLU A 84 -10.27 17.23 -3.44
N ARG A 85 -10.88 18.31 -2.94
CA ARG A 85 -12.28 18.62 -3.22
C ARG A 85 -12.43 19.11 -4.65
N VAL A 86 -13.45 18.62 -5.35
CA VAL A 86 -13.74 18.98 -6.75
C VAL A 86 -15.24 19.22 -6.97
N GLY A 87 -15.55 19.87 -8.09
CA GLY A 87 -16.92 20.12 -8.52
C GLY A 87 -17.58 21.33 -7.85
N PRO A 88 -18.77 21.73 -8.32
CA PRO A 88 -19.46 22.92 -7.84
C PRO A 88 -19.80 22.79 -6.34
N GLY A 89 -19.34 23.77 -5.56
CA GLY A 89 -19.52 23.81 -4.10
C GLY A 89 -18.72 22.78 -3.32
N GLY A 90 -17.69 22.15 -3.90
CA GLY A 90 -16.80 21.21 -3.19
C GLY A 90 -17.48 19.93 -2.70
N ARG A 91 -18.64 19.57 -3.28
CA ARG A 91 -19.47 18.42 -2.87
C ARG A 91 -18.98 17.06 -3.41
N SER A 92 -17.82 17.05 -4.04
CA SER A 92 -17.18 15.82 -4.50
C SER A 92 -15.74 15.79 -4.03
N LEU A 93 -15.24 14.60 -3.75
CA LEU A 93 -13.86 14.33 -3.41
C LEU A 93 -13.23 13.52 -4.53
N LYS A 94 -12.09 13.99 -5.02
CA LYS A 94 -11.27 13.25 -5.97
C LYS A 94 -10.09 12.64 -5.22
N ILE A 95 -9.96 11.32 -5.30
CA ILE A 95 -8.81 10.58 -4.77
C ILE A 95 -8.05 9.99 -5.94
N GLU A 96 -6.77 10.35 -6.04
CA GLU A 96 -5.80 9.69 -6.89
C GLU A 96 -4.98 8.73 -6.05
N CYS A 97 -4.91 7.46 -6.45
CA CYS A 97 -4.20 6.43 -5.71
C CYS A 97 -3.50 5.45 -6.64
N GLN A 98 -2.50 4.74 -6.11
CA GLN A 98 -1.80 3.68 -6.82
C GLN A 98 -2.14 2.34 -6.19
N TYR A 99 -2.69 1.41 -6.97
CA TYR A 99 -3.02 0.06 -6.48
C TYR A 99 -2.18 -1.00 -7.21
N LYS A 100 -1.77 -2.03 -6.48
CA LYS A 100 -1.06 -3.19 -7.05
C LYS A 100 -2.08 -4.05 -7.80
N LYS A 101 -1.84 -4.35 -9.08
CA LYS A 101 -2.66 -5.31 -9.81
C LYS A 101 -2.17 -6.71 -9.45
N HIS A 102 -3.07 -7.58 -8.99
CA HIS A 102 -2.78 -8.93 -8.45
C HIS A 102 -1.96 -9.88 -9.37
N LYS A 103 -1.70 -9.49 -10.62
CA LYS A 103 -0.94 -10.28 -11.61
C LYS A 103 0.34 -9.58 -12.12
N LEU A 104 0.57 -8.30 -11.79
CA LEU A 104 1.70 -7.53 -12.29
C LEU A 104 2.20 -6.58 -11.20
N ILE A 105 3.51 -6.52 -10.97
CA ILE A 105 4.20 -5.55 -10.09
C ILE A 105 3.98 -4.09 -10.55
N LYS A 106 3.31 -3.88 -11.69
CA LYS A 106 2.90 -2.56 -12.16
C LYS A 106 1.77 -2.01 -11.29
N LYS A 107 2.10 -1.03 -10.45
CA LYS A 107 1.14 -0.15 -9.80
C LYS A 107 0.30 0.55 -10.87
N THR A 108 -1.01 0.39 -10.79
CA THR A 108 -1.94 1.11 -11.68
C THR A 108 -2.45 2.33 -10.94
N ALA A 109 -2.40 3.50 -11.58
CA ALA A 109 -2.99 4.70 -11.03
C ALA A 109 -4.52 4.66 -11.25
N ALA A 110 -5.28 4.79 -10.17
CA ALA A 110 -6.72 5.02 -10.19
C ALA A 110 -7.04 6.48 -9.85
N ARG A 111 -8.07 7.00 -10.52
CA ARG A 111 -8.73 8.24 -10.14
C ARG A 111 -10.17 7.94 -9.78
N ILE A 112 -10.51 8.15 -8.52
CA ILE A 112 -11.81 7.81 -7.95
C ILE A 112 -12.48 9.11 -7.54
N TYR A 113 -13.75 9.27 -7.94
CA TYR A 113 -14.55 10.44 -7.61
C TYR A 113 -15.65 10.01 -6.65
N PHE A 114 -15.65 10.51 -5.42
CA PHE A 114 -16.77 10.37 -4.51
C PHE A 114 -17.67 11.60 -4.65
N LYS A 115 -18.93 11.39 -5.01
CA LYS A 115 -19.96 12.42 -5.18
C LYS A 115 -20.95 12.37 -4.03
N SER A 116 -21.57 13.50 -3.73
CA SER A 116 -22.52 13.63 -2.62
C SER A 116 -21.89 13.27 -1.27
N ILE A 117 -20.60 13.58 -1.11
CA ILE A 117 -19.86 13.37 0.12
C ILE A 117 -20.09 14.59 1.04
N PRO A 118 -20.40 14.38 2.33
CA PRO A 118 -20.43 15.46 3.32
C PRO A 118 -19.06 16.15 3.46
N SER A 119 -19.08 17.45 3.76
CA SER A 119 -17.88 18.28 3.81
C SER A 119 -16.88 17.79 4.87
N ASP A 120 -17.36 17.58 6.09
CA ASP A 120 -16.61 17.02 7.22
C ASP A 120 -15.88 15.72 6.86
N ILE A 121 -16.53 14.81 6.13
CA ILE A 121 -15.92 13.55 5.68
C ILE A 121 -14.79 13.82 4.69
N ALA A 122 -15.02 14.70 3.71
CA ALA A 122 -14.02 15.04 2.71
C ALA A 122 -12.80 15.72 3.36
N ASP A 123 -13.02 16.60 4.33
CA ASP A 123 -11.94 17.28 5.06
C ASP A 123 -11.15 16.29 5.91
N GLU A 124 -11.82 15.35 6.58
CA GLU A 124 -11.13 14.34 7.39
C GLU A 124 -10.22 13.46 6.53
N ILE A 125 -10.68 13.04 5.34
CA ILE A 125 -9.84 12.26 4.42
C ILE A 125 -8.60 13.05 3.99
N ILE A 126 -8.76 14.34 3.66
CA ILE A 126 -7.65 15.21 3.26
C ILE A 126 -6.68 15.42 4.44
N ASN A 127 -7.21 15.62 5.65
CA ASN A 127 -6.41 15.82 6.86
C ASN A 127 -5.59 14.57 7.19
N GLN A 128 -6.19 13.38 7.16
CA GLN A 128 -5.48 12.11 7.43
C GLN A 128 -4.42 11.83 6.36
N HIS A 129 -4.72 12.07 5.09
CA HIS A 129 -3.74 11.96 4.02
C HIS A 129 -2.57 12.94 4.22
N THR A 130 -2.86 14.20 4.57
CA THR A 130 -1.84 15.22 4.83
C THR A 130 -0.95 14.87 6.02
N LYS A 131 -1.52 14.33 7.10
CA LYS A 131 -0.75 13.81 8.25
C LYS A 131 0.20 12.69 7.80
N THR A 132 -0.33 11.70 7.09
CA THR A 132 0.46 10.58 6.56
C THR A 132 1.61 11.05 5.66
N LEU A 133 1.41 12.12 4.87
CA LEU A 133 2.49 12.70 4.06
C LEU A 133 3.57 13.40 4.90
N LYS A 134 3.19 14.09 5.98
CA LYS A 134 4.14 14.74 6.90
C LYS A 134 4.99 13.70 7.62
N ASP A 135 4.37 12.65 8.14
CA ASP A 135 5.08 11.58 8.87
C ASP A 135 6.16 10.93 7.98
N LYS A 136 5.85 10.69 6.70
CA LYS A 136 6.84 10.19 5.71
C LYS A 136 8.01 11.13 5.46
N ILE A 137 7.78 12.45 5.50
CA ILE A 137 8.83 13.44 5.26
C ILE A 137 9.75 13.53 6.50
N GLU A 138 9.18 13.50 7.71
CA GLU A 138 9.93 13.54 8.97
C GLU A 138 10.79 12.28 9.19
N GLU A 139 10.32 11.11 8.74
CA GLU A 139 11.09 9.86 8.77
C GLU A 139 12.20 9.76 7.71
N THR A 140 12.28 10.71 6.77
CA THR A 140 13.37 10.74 5.78
C THR A 140 14.52 11.62 6.30
N PRO A 141 15.56 11.08 6.97
CA PRO A 141 16.71 11.91 7.34
C PRO A 141 17.32 12.52 6.09
N SER A 142 17.41 13.85 6.12
CA SER A 142 18.03 14.66 5.06
C SER A 142 19.49 14.24 4.85
N LYS A 143 19.74 13.23 4.01
CA LYS A 143 21.05 13.04 3.41
C LYS A 143 21.26 14.20 2.44
N LYS A 144 21.94 15.24 2.93
CA LYS A 144 22.57 16.28 2.11
C LYS A 144 23.26 15.57 0.93
N LYS A 145 22.75 15.82 -0.28
CA LYS A 145 23.41 15.44 -1.53
C LYS A 145 24.68 16.29 -1.64
N GLU A 146 25.80 15.82 -1.12
CA GLU A 146 27.09 16.18 -1.68
C GLU A 146 27.13 15.62 -3.10
N LYS A 147 27.24 16.52 -4.08
CA LYS A 147 27.51 16.16 -5.47
C LYS A 147 28.94 15.63 -5.56
N PRO A 148 29.21 14.39 -6.01
CA PRO A 148 30.54 14.04 -6.48
C PRO A 148 30.69 14.55 -7.92
N LYS A 149 31.85 15.12 -8.18
CA LYS A 149 32.32 15.59 -9.49
C LYS A 149 32.34 14.45 -10.51
N LYS A 150 32.08 14.82 -11.77
CA LYS A 150 32.31 14.00 -12.97
C LYS A 150 33.72 13.37 -12.96
N VAL A 151 33.80 12.05 -13.12
CA VAL A 151 34.98 11.36 -13.67
C VAL A 151 34.47 10.28 -14.65
N LYS A 152 35.24 10.11 -15.74
CA LYS A 152 34.93 9.38 -16.98
C LYS A 152 34.87 7.86 -16.80
N GLU A 153 34.25 7.24 -17.80
CA GLU A 153 34.00 5.83 -18.09
C GLU A 153 35.12 4.84 -17.75
N THR A 154 34.73 3.67 -17.23
CA THR A 154 35.32 2.38 -17.61
C THR A 154 34.24 1.28 -17.44
N TYR A 155 34.04 0.47 -18.47
CA TYR A 155 33.19 -0.71 -18.50
C TYR A 155 33.79 -1.81 -17.61
N GLU A 156 33.00 -2.52 -16.79
CA GLU A 156 33.30 -3.89 -16.36
C GLU A 156 32.07 -4.57 -15.72
N GLU A 157 31.65 -5.65 -16.39
CA GLU A 157 30.94 -6.88 -16.01
C GLU A 157 29.66 -6.87 -15.14
N GLU A 158 28.61 -7.47 -15.70
CA GLU A 158 27.38 -7.92 -15.02
C GLU A 158 27.72 -8.87 -13.86
N PRO A 159 27.19 -8.65 -12.64
CA PRO A 159 27.28 -9.66 -11.60
C PRO A 159 26.25 -10.76 -11.89
N GLU A 160 26.73 -11.99 -12.09
CA GLU A 160 25.91 -13.21 -12.12
C GLU A 160 24.90 -13.21 -10.98
N GLU A 161 23.61 -13.31 -11.33
CA GLU A 161 22.52 -13.46 -10.38
C GLU A 161 22.70 -14.78 -9.62
N ALA A 162 23.06 -14.69 -8.34
CA ALA A 162 23.05 -15.85 -7.46
C ALA A 162 21.62 -16.41 -7.39
N GLU A 163 21.44 -17.67 -7.78
CA GLU A 163 20.17 -18.39 -7.71
C GLU A 163 19.72 -18.49 -6.25
N ILE A 164 18.71 -17.69 -5.88
CA ILE A 164 18.10 -17.75 -4.55
C ILE A 164 17.15 -18.96 -4.54
N PRO A 165 17.30 -19.91 -3.59
CA PRO A 165 16.41 -21.05 -3.45
C PRO A 165 14.93 -20.61 -3.33
N PRO A 166 13.98 -21.37 -3.92
CA PRO A 166 12.56 -21.03 -3.95
C PRO A 166 11.96 -20.73 -2.57
N ASP A 167 12.42 -21.45 -1.54
CA ASP A 167 11.89 -21.37 -0.18
C ASP A 167 12.18 -20.02 0.49
N ILE A 168 13.30 -19.38 0.15
CA ILE A 168 13.69 -18.06 0.68
C ILE A 168 12.97 -16.94 -0.07
N ARG A 169 12.67 -17.16 -1.36
CA ARG A 169 11.87 -16.24 -2.19
C ARG A 169 10.43 -16.10 -1.66
N TYR A 170 9.93 -17.12 -0.96
CA TYR A 170 8.63 -17.08 -0.29
C TYR A 170 8.66 -16.21 0.97
N MET A 171 9.70 -16.34 1.81
CA MET A 171 9.82 -15.58 3.06
C MET A 171 10.00 -14.07 2.82
N ILE A 172 10.75 -13.67 1.78
CA ILE A 172 10.98 -12.26 1.46
C ILE A 172 9.71 -11.58 0.91
N ASN A 173 8.85 -12.33 0.21
CA ASN A 173 7.69 -11.76 -0.49
C ASN A 173 6.41 -11.72 0.35
N GLU A 174 6.23 -12.62 1.35
CA GLU A 174 5.00 -12.65 2.16
C GLU A 174 5.07 -11.87 3.47
N LEU A 175 6.25 -11.67 4.08
CA LEU A 175 6.34 -11.05 5.42
C LEU A 175 6.63 -9.54 5.42
N GLY A 176 6.94 -8.93 4.28
CA GLY A 176 7.17 -7.47 4.21
C GLY A 176 8.31 -6.96 5.12
N GLN A 177 9.21 -7.85 5.56
CA GLN A 177 10.36 -7.51 6.38
C GLN A 177 11.61 -7.48 5.49
N GLU A 178 12.16 -6.28 5.27
CA GLU A 178 13.41 -6.05 4.51
C GLU A 178 14.68 -6.54 5.24
N GLU A 179 14.54 -7.21 6.39
CA GLU A 179 15.65 -7.66 7.23
C GLU A 179 15.36 -9.07 7.77
N VAL A 180 16.08 -10.08 7.27
CA VAL A 180 16.01 -11.45 7.79
C VAL A 180 17.16 -11.64 8.77
N GLU A 181 16.90 -12.11 9.98
CA GLU A 181 17.97 -12.46 10.92
C GLU A 181 18.55 -13.84 10.56
N LEU A 182 19.80 -13.87 10.09
CA LEU A 182 20.54 -15.08 9.79
C LEU A 182 21.67 -15.28 10.79
N GLN A 183 21.92 -16.54 11.16
CA GLN A 183 23.09 -16.87 11.95
C GLN A 183 24.34 -16.95 11.08
N CYS A 184 25.41 -16.28 11.49
CA CYS A 184 26.68 -16.37 10.78
C CYS A 184 27.31 -17.77 10.94
N PRO A 185 27.62 -18.49 9.85
CA PRO A 185 28.19 -19.84 9.92
C PRO A 185 29.62 -19.90 10.46
N LYS A 186 30.32 -18.76 10.59
CA LYS A 186 31.70 -18.70 11.09
C LYS A 186 31.83 -18.31 12.55
N CYS A 187 30.87 -17.58 13.11
CA CYS A 187 30.94 -17.11 14.50
C CYS A 187 29.67 -17.37 15.31
N GLY A 188 28.64 -17.96 14.72
CA GLY A 188 27.38 -18.30 15.39
C GLY A 188 26.54 -17.10 15.79
N SER A 189 26.94 -15.88 15.44
CA SER A 189 26.22 -14.66 15.83
C SER A 189 25.04 -14.39 14.88
N LEU A 190 23.90 -13.97 15.44
CA LEU A 190 22.74 -13.53 14.66
C LEU A 190 23.03 -12.16 14.02
N ILE A 191 22.76 -12.05 12.73
CA ILE A 191 22.96 -10.84 11.96
C ILE A 191 21.73 -10.52 11.11
N LYS A 192 21.45 -9.24 10.91
CA LYS A 192 20.45 -8.78 9.96
C LYS A 192 21.00 -8.90 8.53
N TYR A 193 20.57 -9.92 7.82
CA TYR A 193 20.98 -10.20 6.45
C TYR A 193 20.31 -9.24 5.47
N LYS A 194 21.11 -8.76 4.51
CA LYS A 194 20.65 -8.02 3.33
C LYS A 194 21.16 -8.74 2.08
N PRO A 195 20.37 -8.83 1.00
CA PRO A 195 20.81 -9.43 -0.25
C PRO A 195 22.18 -8.87 -0.69
N GLY A 196 23.11 -9.77 -1.00
CA GLY A 196 24.49 -9.40 -1.40
C GLY A 196 25.51 -9.28 -0.26
N LEU A 197 25.12 -9.52 1.01
CA LEU A 197 26.07 -9.53 2.12
C LEU A 197 27.01 -10.74 2.03
N LYS A 198 28.28 -10.51 1.68
CA LYS A 198 29.34 -11.55 1.56
C LYS A 198 30.29 -11.62 2.76
N VAL A 199 30.15 -10.72 3.73
CA VAL A 199 31.04 -10.60 4.90
C VAL A 199 30.19 -10.41 6.15
N CYS A 200 30.48 -11.18 7.21
CA CYS A 200 29.80 -11.03 8.47
C CYS A 200 30.19 -9.70 9.15
N PRO A 201 29.24 -8.84 9.55
CA PRO A 201 29.55 -7.58 10.22
C PRO A 201 30.19 -7.76 11.61
N ILE A 202 30.02 -8.92 12.23
CA ILE A 202 30.51 -9.21 13.59
C ILE A 202 31.94 -9.76 13.54
N CYS A 203 32.16 -10.88 12.83
CA CYS A 203 33.48 -11.52 12.78
C CYS A 203 34.37 -11.05 11.63
N LYS A 204 33.86 -10.20 10.73
CA LYS A 204 34.56 -9.66 9.54
C LYS A 204 35.11 -10.72 8.57
N LYS A 205 34.71 -11.99 8.73
CA LYS A 205 35.09 -13.08 7.83
C LYS A 205 34.15 -13.11 6.62
N LYS A 206 34.70 -13.44 5.44
CA LYS A 206 33.90 -13.77 4.26
C LYS A 206 33.08 -15.01 4.56
N VAL A 207 31.78 -14.93 4.29
CA VAL A 207 30.83 -15.98 4.59
C VAL A 207 29.86 -16.10 3.44
N ASN A 208 29.56 -17.33 3.06
CA ASN A 208 28.44 -17.64 2.21
C ASN A 208 27.28 -18.02 3.12
N PHE A 209 26.23 -17.21 3.17
CA PHE A 209 25.08 -17.46 4.04
C PHE A 209 24.14 -18.54 3.49
N PHE A 210 24.37 -18.97 2.24
CA PHE A 210 23.52 -19.93 1.54
C PHE A 210 24.31 -21.10 0.93
N SER A 211 25.48 -21.43 1.50
CA SER A 211 26.17 -22.67 1.14
C SER A 211 25.61 -23.82 1.97
N GLU A 212 24.74 -24.61 1.33
CA GLU A 212 24.08 -25.86 1.75
C GLU A 212 23.36 -25.88 3.11
#